data_AF-A0A5Q4BQ48-F1
#
_entry.id   AF-A0A5Q4BQ48-F1
#
_cell.length_a   1.000
_cell.length_b   1.000
_cell.length_c   1.000
_cell.angle_alpha   90.00
_cell.angle_beta   90.00
_cell.angle_gamma   90.00
#
_symmetry.space_group_name_H-M   'P 1'
#
loop_
_entity.id
_entity.type
_entity.pdbx_description
1 polymer ?
#
loop_
_entity_poly.entity_id
_entity_poly.type
_entity_poly.pdbx_seq_one_letter_code
_entity_poly.pdbx_strand_id
1 'polypeptide(L)'
;MIPQAATLLAYAALLATASPVIQRRVVTELNEEATKEAHQRDDTATRAFSDIQIKTADGRCLFVDKLSGDFRANLTPIQVADCGAKDGQGWDVITAGKHNDQPNTMLIVSTLTQACFNFDPRRAAGNQVNLFSCGGRAAGEGLVTDSQLFALETGAGGPSTFQPKNAKGKCFTVKDNAVDVADCVAGDKAQSFAFGSAAGGAGGGGGGNGGENGAQRPGPSTTAAAVATGNPVADCGGVEKTVTMTITATVNPGQGNAGNAGNAGNAGNLPVATLAPEVTSASASTPPAASTAPAAGNGSGNGNGNGNGNGNGNGKGGGNGGTDGGQQGNIPAVNPTTPVPVSRAGGILNPTAAAEAHAFDATAKRAFTKAAIRAPNGQCLSVDPTAGDFRQNLIPVGLAACDGAAANQQFDVVTSGKHNDGKDNGALVVSSLTNGCVSTDGRRAAGDTVTIFSCGGRAAGEGRTDAGQLVRIFGDSFLWSPVNNAASCVVPGDQGRLVTAACKGDNSETYTIIA
;
A
#
# COMPACT_ATOMS: atom_id res chain seq x y z
N MET A 1 -10.99 -60.28 -44.41
CA MET A 1 -11.46 -59.02 -45.02
C MET A 1 -12.77 -58.64 -44.35
N ILE A 2 -12.72 -57.73 -43.37
CA ILE A 2 -13.87 -56.99 -42.81
C ILE A 2 -13.36 -55.56 -42.60
N PRO A 3 -14.06 -54.51 -43.06
CA PRO A 3 -13.44 -53.22 -43.33
C PRO A 3 -13.35 -52.34 -42.08
N GLN A 4 -12.19 -51.70 -41.95
CA GLN A 4 -11.91 -50.59 -41.04
C GLN A 4 -12.61 -49.33 -41.57
N ALA A 5 -13.82 -49.05 -41.09
CA ALA A 5 -14.48 -47.77 -41.36
C ALA A 5 -15.46 -47.40 -40.23
N ALA A 6 -14.96 -47.26 -39.00
CA ALA A 6 -15.77 -46.75 -37.88
C ALA A 6 -14.92 -46.12 -36.77
N THR A 7 -13.90 -45.31 -37.11
CA THR A 7 -13.04 -44.66 -36.08
C THR A 7 -12.45 -43.32 -36.54
N LEU A 8 -13.21 -42.50 -37.28
CA LEU A 8 -12.75 -41.17 -37.72
C LEU A 8 -13.85 -40.10 -37.57
N LEU A 9 -14.45 -40.00 -36.37
CA LEU A 9 -15.42 -38.94 -36.05
C LEU A 9 -15.42 -38.55 -34.56
N ALA A 10 -14.25 -38.58 -33.91
CA ALA A 10 -14.10 -38.20 -32.49
C ALA A 10 -12.81 -37.41 -32.19
N TYR A 11 -12.24 -36.69 -33.17
CA TYR A 11 -11.00 -35.91 -33.00
C TYR A 11 -11.08 -34.48 -33.56
N ALA A 12 -12.23 -33.82 -33.43
CA ALA A 12 -12.39 -32.42 -33.81
C ALA A 12 -13.34 -31.67 -32.87
N ALA A 13 -13.04 -31.61 -31.57
CA ALA A 13 -13.74 -30.74 -30.61
C ALA A 13 -12.94 -30.40 -29.35
N LEU A 14 -11.60 -30.34 -29.41
CA LEU A 14 -10.76 -29.93 -28.28
C LEU A 14 -9.70 -28.90 -28.73
N LEU A 15 -10.18 -27.80 -29.29
CA LEU A 15 -9.46 -26.53 -29.27
C LEU A 15 -10.35 -25.54 -28.50
N ALA A 16 -10.61 -25.85 -27.24
CA ALA A 16 -11.00 -24.83 -26.27
C ALA A 16 -9.78 -23.92 -26.10
N THR A 17 -9.88 -22.71 -26.62
CA THR A 17 -8.95 -21.62 -26.36
C THR A 17 -8.82 -21.45 -24.86
N ALA A 18 -7.73 -21.96 -24.28
CA ALA A 18 -7.31 -21.57 -22.94
C ALA A 18 -6.80 -20.13 -23.02
N SER A 19 -7.74 -19.18 -23.04
CA SER A 19 -7.44 -17.82 -22.60
C SER A 19 -6.94 -17.93 -21.16
N PRO A 20 -5.83 -17.27 -20.78
CA PRO A 20 -5.39 -17.26 -19.40
C PRO A 20 -6.42 -16.48 -18.59
N VAL A 21 -7.40 -17.18 -18.02
CA VAL A 21 -8.25 -16.63 -16.99
C VAL A 21 -7.32 -16.40 -15.81
N ILE A 22 -6.90 -15.14 -15.65
CA ILE A 22 -6.26 -14.64 -14.44
C ILE A 22 -7.13 -15.12 -13.28
N GLN A 23 -6.67 -16.11 -12.52
CA GLN A 23 -7.36 -16.52 -11.30
C GLN A 23 -7.38 -15.31 -10.38
N ARG A 24 -8.54 -14.63 -10.33
CA ARG A 24 -8.77 -13.49 -9.44
C ARG A 24 -8.52 -13.99 -8.02
N ARG A 25 -7.74 -13.24 -7.24
CA ARG A 25 -7.59 -13.48 -5.81
C ARG A 25 -8.95 -13.17 -5.20
N VAL A 26 -9.78 -14.19 -5.02
CA VAL A 26 -11.05 -14.06 -4.32
C VAL A 26 -10.80 -14.65 -2.93
N VAL A 27 -11.02 -13.85 -1.90
CA VAL A 27 -11.01 -14.33 -0.52
C VAL A 27 -12.43 -14.77 -0.14
N THR A 28 -12.55 -15.77 0.74
CA THR A 28 -13.87 -16.21 1.23
C THR A 28 -14.46 -15.24 2.24
N GLU A 29 -13.61 -14.48 2.93
CA GLU A 29 -13.98 -13.43 3.88
C GLU A 29 -12.86 -12.39 4.00
N LEU A 30 -13.21 -11.21 4.49
CA LEU A 30 -12.24 -10.16 4.83
C LEU A 30 -11.78 -10.31 6.27
N ASN A 31 -10.55 -9.90 6.56
CA ASN A 31 -10.16 -9.60 7.92
C ASN A 31 -10.69 -8.21 8.26
N GLU A 32 -11.69 -8.15 9.15
CA GLU A 32 -12.41 -6.91 9.44
C GLU A 32 -11.51 -5.84 10.09
N GLU A 33 -10.60 -6.21 11.00
CA GLU A 33 -9.69 -5.25 11.61
C GLU A 33 -8.74 -4.63 10.58
N ALA A 34 -8.13 -5.46 9.74
CA ALA A 34 -7.17 -5.03 8.74
C ALA A 34 -7.84 -4.28 7.59
N THR A 35 -9.10 -4.60 7.26
CA THR A 35 -9.92 -3.84 6.30
C THR A 35 -10.26 -2.46 6.87
N LYS A 36 -10.68 -2.39 8.13
CA LYS A 36 -10.96 -1.13 8.83
C LYS A 36 -9.71 -0.26 8.98
N GLU A 37 -8.56 -0.87 9.25
CA GLU A 37 -7.27 -0.17 9.28
C GLU A 37 -6.94 0.38 7.89
N ALA A 38 -7.05 -0.45 6.85
CA ALA A 38 -6.70 -0.10 5.47
C ALA A 38 -7.62 0.95 4.85
N HIS A 39 -8.92 0.88 5.10
CA HIS A 39 -9.90 1.68 4.39
C HIS A 39 -10.67 2.62 5.33
N GLN A 40 -9.91 3.48 5.99
CA GLN A 40 -10.48 4.53 6.83
C GLN A 40 -11.12 5.60 5.97
N ARG A 41 -12.31 6.02 6.38
CA ARG A 41 -12.98 7.16 5.76
C ARG A 41 -12.21 8.44 6.06
N ASP A 42 -11.96 9.24 5.03
CA ASP A 42 -11.42 10.58 5.20
C ASP A 42 -12.54 11.55 5.60
N ASP A 43 -12.53 11.95 6.86
CA ASP A 43 -13.52 12.89 7.41
C ASP A 43 -13.20 14.36 7.07
N THR A 44 -12.01 14.64 6.53
CA THR A 44 -11.64 15.97 6.03
C THR A 44 -11.99 16.17 4.57
N ALA A 45 -12.53 15.13 3.91
CA ALA A 45 -12.79 15.13 2.48
C ALA A 45 -13.92 16.09 2.07
N THR A 46 -13.64 16.93 1.07
CA THR A 46 -14.63 17.66 0.30
C THR A 46 -15.12 16.78 -0.85
N ARG A 47 -16.42 16.45 -0.84
CA ARG A 47 -17.06 15.58 -1.82
C ARG A 47 -17.81 16.41 -2.85
N ALA A 48 -17.43 16.28 -4.11
CA ALA A 48 -18.17 16.86 -5.24
C ALA A 48 -19.42 16.04 -5.53
N PHE A 49 -19.31 14.71 -5.44
CA PHE A 49 -20.41 13.77 -5.57
C PHE A 49 -20.29 12.71 -4.50
N SER A 50 -21.44 12.22 -4.02
CA SER A 50 -21.50 11.14 -3.04
C SER A 50 -22.43 10.05 -3.54
N ASP A 51 -22.01 8.79 -3.38
CA ASP A 51 -22.77 7.59 -3.73
C ASP A 51 -23.42 7.63 -5.12
N ILE A 52 -22.67 8.08 -6.11
CA ILE A 52 -23.10 8.09 -7.52
C ILE A 52 -22.70 6.79 -8.22
N GLN A 53 -23.41 6.48 -9.30
CA GLN A 53 -22.93 5.48 -10.26
C GLN A 53 -21.92 6.10 -11.22
N ILE A 54 -20.93 5.33 -11.66
CA ILE A 54 -20.07 5.67 -12.79
C ILE A 54 -20.46 4.75 -13.94
N LYS A 55 -20.92 5.32 -15.05
CA LYS A 55 -21.42 4.59 -16.22
C LYS A 55 -20.39 4.55 -17.34
N THR A 56 -20.24 3.40 -17.97
CA THR A 56 -19.47 3.23 -19.21
C THR A 56 -20.30 3.71 -20.40
N ALA A 57 -19.65 3.97 -21.54
CA ALA A 57 -20.34 4.48 -22.75
C ALA A 57 -21.42 3.55 -23.32
N ASP A 58 -21.36 2.25 -23.02
CA ASP A 58 -22.39 1.24 -23.36
C ASP A 58 -23.54 1.19 -22.34
N GLY A 59 -23.55 2.05 -21.32
CA GLY A 59 -24.63 2.20 -20.34
C GLY A 59 -24.54 1.28 -19.13
N ARG A 60 -23.51 0.43 -19.04
CA ARG A 60 -23.21 -0.39 -17.86
C ARG A 60 -22.56 0.44 -16.75
N CYS A 61 -22.48 -0.11 -15.54
CA CYS A 61 -21.96 0.56 -14.36
C CYS A 61 -20.64 -0.06 -13.90
N LEU A 62 -19.75 0.78 -13.39
CA LEU A 62 -18.60 0.34 -12.62
C LEU A 62 -19.07 -0.26 -11.30
N PHE A 63 -18.55 -1.44 -10.99
CA PHE A 63 -18.88 -2.22 -9.81
C PHE A 63 -17.61 -2.82 -9.19
N VAL A 64 -17.64 -3.04 -7.88
CA VAL A 64 -16.63 -3.83 -7.17
C VAL A 64 -17.24 -4.89 -6.28
N ASP A 65 -16.65 -6.08 -6.34
CA ASP A 65 -16.91 -7.15 -5.39
C ASP A 65 -15.89 -7.04 -4.25
N LYS A 66 -16.37 -6.77 -3.03
CA LYS A 66 -15.53 -6.57 -1.84
C LYS A 66 -14.60 -7.76 -1.55
N LEU A 67 -14.93 -8.97 -2.00
CA LEU A 67 -14.14 -10.18 -1.76
C LEU A 67 -13.15 -10.50 -2.89
N SER A 68 -13.13 -9.69 -3.95
CA SER A 68 -12.30 -9.97 -5.14
C SER A 68 -10.86 -9.43 -5.07
N GLY A 69 -10.45 -8.93 -3.90
CA GLY A 69 -9.10 -8.45 -3.60
C GLY A 69 -8.33 -9.37 -2.64
N ASP A 70 -7.39 -8.79 -1.89
CA ASP A 70 -6.74 -9.46 -0.77
C ASP A 70 -7.61 -9.43 0.50
N PHE A 71 -7.10 -10.01 1.59
CA PHE A 71 -7.82 -10.11 2.86
C PHE A 71 -8.18 -8.76 3.51
N ARG A 72 -7.65 -7.64 3.00
CA ARG A 72 -7.97 -6.27 3.43
C ARG A 72 -8.91 -5.54 2.47
N ALA A 73 -9.34 -6.18 1.38
CA ALA A 73 -9.99 -5.57 0.22
C ALA A 73 -9.09 -4.66 -0.65
N ASN A 74 -7.77 -4.73 -0.49
CA ASN A 74 -6.84 -4.11 -1.45
C ASN A 74 -6.75 -4.95 -2.72
N LEU A 75 -6.26 -4.34 -3.80
CA LEU A 75 -6.08 -4.99 -5.11
C LEU A 75 -7.40 -5.52 -5.69
N THR A 76 -8.53 -4.98 -5.24
CA THR A 76 -9.88 -5.34 -5.70
C THR A 76 -10.08 -4.83 -7.14
N PRO A 77 -10.30 -5.70 -8.13
CA PRO A 77 -10.51 -5.26 -9.51
C PRO A 77 -11.77 -4.40 -9.67
N ILE A 78 -11.68 -3.36 -10.49
CA ILE A 78 -12.85 -2.57 -10.89
C ILE A 78 -13.50 -3.28 -12.08
N GLN A 79 -14.78 -3.62 -11.96
CA GLN A 79 -15.52 -4.43 -12.91
C GLN A 79 -16.64 -3.63 -13.58
N VAL A 80 -17.19 -4.17 -14.67
CA VAL A 80 -18.31 -3.58 -15.40
C VAL A 80 -19.47 -4.57 -15.39
N ALA A 81 -20.64 -4.12 -14.94
CA ALA A 81 -21.86 -4.91 -14.85
C ALA A 81 -23.10 -4.06 -15.15
N ASP A 82 -24.26 -4.70 -15.32
CA ASP A 82 -25.51 -3.96 -15.48
C ASP A 82 -25.78 -3.06 -14.26
N CYS A 83 -26.29 -1.86 -14.51
CA CYS A 83 -26.62 -0.91 -13.45
C CYS A 83 -27.81 -1.39 -12.61
N GLY A 84 -27.80 -1.09 -11.31
CA GLY A 84 -28.93 -1.38 -10.40
C GLY A 84 -28.64 -2.45 -9.35
N ALA A 85 -27.40 -2.92 -9.25
CA ALA A 85 -26.97 -3.64 -8.07
C ALA A 85 -26.99 -2.70 -6.85
N LYS A 86 -27.44 -3.20 -5.70
CA LYS A 86 -27.51 -2.39 -4.46
C LYS A 86 -26.13 -2.15 -3.86
N ASP A 87 -25.23 -3.12 -3.99
CA ASP A 87 -23.89 -3.06 -3.40
C ASP A 87 -22.83 -2.81 -4.48
N GLY A 88 -21.74 -2.14 -4.11
CA GLY A 88 -20.51 -2.05 -4.91
C GLY A 88 -20.55 -1.15 -6.15
N GLN A 89 -21.69 -0.53 -6.50
CA GLN A 89 -21.82 0.42 -7.62
C GLN A 89 -21.81 1.89 -7.19
N GLY A 90 -21.72 2.16 -5.90
CA GLY A 90 -21.66 3.51 -5.34
C GLY A 90 -20.24 4.04 -5.27
N TRP A 91 -20.07 5.29 -5.70
CA TRP A 91 -18.80 5.98 -5.78
C TRP A 91 -18.91 7.39 -5.24
N ASP A 92 -17.95 7.79 -4.42
CA ASP A 92 -17.75 9.17 -4.03
C ASP A 92 -16.66 9.79 -4.91
N VAL A 93 -16.83 11.07 -5.24
CA VAL A 93 -15.83 11.88 -5.95
C VAL A 93 -15.33 12.96 -5.01
N ILE A 94 -14.08 12.84 -4.57
CA ILE A 94 -13.44 13.71 -3.58
C ILE A 94 -12.48 14.67 -4.28
N THR A 95 -12.67 15.97 -4.09
CA THR A 95 -11.86 17.02 -4.74
C THR A 95 -10.87 17.72 -3.80
N ALA A 96 -10.97 17.47 -2.50
CA ALA A 96 -9.97 17.86 -1.50
C ALA A 96 -10.08 16.96 -0.26
N GLY A 97 -9.03 16.81 0.54
CA GLY A 97 -9.02 16.04 1.79
C GLY A 97 -7.61 15.59 2.20
N LYS A 98 -7.50 14.78 3.26
CA LYS A 98 -6.24 14.15 3.72
C LYS A 98 -5.52 13.42 2.58
N HIS A 99 -6.28 12.82 1.68
CA HIS A 99 -5.74 12.03 0.56
C HIS A 99 -5.72 12.78 -0.77
N ASN A 100 -6.22 14.02 -0.82
CA ASN A 100 -6.16 14.89 -1.99
C ASN A 100 -5.91 16.34 -1.57
N ASP A 101 -4.64 16.77 -1.60
CA ASP A 101 -4.22 18.16 -1.39
C ASP A 101 -3.89 18.87 -2.72
N GLN A 102 -4.17 18.24 -3.85
CA GLN A 102 -3.74 18.70 -5.17
C GLN A 102 -4.88 19.42 -5.89
N PRO A 103 -4.70 20.70 -6.29
CA PRO A 103 -5.74 21.44 -6.99
C PRO A 103 -6.06 20.81 -8.34
N ASN A 104 -7.33 20.93 -8.77
CA ASN A 104 -7.83 20.39 -10.05
C ASN A 104 -7.64 18.88 -10.21
N THR A 105 -7.65 18.14 -9.10
CA THR A 105 -7.62 16.68 -9.11
C THR A 105 -8.77 16.10 -8.32
N MET A 106 -9.06 14.83 -8.57
CA MET A 106 -10.07 14.06 -7.86
C MET A 106 -9.56 12.68 -7.46
N LEU A 107 -10.11 12.20 -6.35
CA LEU A 107 -10.11 10.79 -5.96
C LEU A 107 -11.49 10.20 -6.23
N ILE A 108 -11.52 8.95 -6.70
CA ILE A 108 -12.74 8.16 -6.84
C ILE A 108 -12.70 7.07 -5.76
N VAL A 109 -13.68 7.07 -4.87
CA VAL A 109 -13.72 6.20 -3.69
C VAL A 109 -14.95 5.31 -3.71
N SER A 110 -14.77 4.01 -3.49
CA SER A 110 -15.89 3.08 -3.36
C SER A 110 -16.68 3.36 -2.08
N THR A 111 -17.99 3.53 -2.16
CA THR A 111 -18.82 3.67 -0.95
C THR A 111 -18.90 2.37 -0.15
N LEU A 112 -18.78 1.22 -0.83
CA LEU A 112 -18.80 -0.11 -0.22
C LEU A 112 -17.56 -0.39 0.64
N THR A 113 -16.38 -0.02 0.16
CA THR A 113 -15.10 -0.42 0.80
C THR A 113 -14.29 0.75 1.33
N GLN A 114 -14.61 2.00 0.99
CA GLN A 114 -13.77 3.19 1.24
C GLN A 114 -12.38 3.15 0.56
N ALA A 115 -12.17 2.23 -0.38
CA ALA A 115 -10.95 2.14 -1.16
C ALA A 115 -10.98 3.06 -2.39
N CYS A 116 -9.81 3.56 -2.78
CA CYS A 116 -9.61 4.50 -3.88
C CYS A 116 -9.25 3.78 -5.19
N PHE A 117 -9.68 4.33 -6.34
CA PHE A 117 -9.12 3.97 -7.64
C PHE A 117 -7.60 4.11 -7.62
N ASN A 118 -6.89 3.12 -8.14
CA ASN A 118 -5.44 3.07 -8.13
C ASN A 118 -4.89 2.47 -9.42
N PHE A 119 -3.80 3.05 -9.92
CA PHE A 119 -3.02 2.54 -11.03
C PHE A 119 -1.57 2.25 -10.60
N ASP A 120 -1.18 0.97 -10.64
CA ASP A 120 0.20 0.54 -10.39
C ASP A 120 0.85 -0.03 -11.66
N PRO A 121 1.70 0.74 -12.36
CA PRO A 121 2.33 0.30 -13.60
C PRO A 121 3.30 -0.86 -13.39
N ARG A 122 3.74 -1.12 -12.14
CA ARG A 122 4.67 -2.20 -11.81
C ARG A 122 4.00 -3.57 -11.80
N ARG A 123 2.66 -3.62 -11.83
CA ARG A 123 1.90 -4.87 -11.87
C ARG A 123 1.82 -5.43 -13.29
N ALA A 124 1.59 -6.73 -13.38
CA ALA A 124 1.35 -7.39 -14.65
C ALA A 124 0.14 -6.78 -15.37
N ALA A 125 0.21 -6.71 -16.70
CA ALA A 125 -0.89 -6.23 -17.55
C ALA A 125 -2.21 -6.97 -17.24
N GLY A 126 -3.34 -6.26 -17.28
CA GLY A 126 -4.63 -6.79 -16.83
C GLY A 126 -4.83 -6.79 -15.31
N ASN A 127 -3.86 -6.28 -14.55
CA ASN A 127 -3.92 -6.19 -13.09
C ASN A 127 -3.38 -4.84 -12.56
N GLN A 128 -3.26 -3.85 -13.43
CA GLN A 128 -2.64 -2.57 -13.07
C GLN A 128 -3.66 -1.59 -12.46
N VAL A 129 -4.94 -1.72 -12.86
CA VAL A 129 -6.07 -0.94 -12.33
C VAL A 129 -6.81 -1.74 -11.26
N ASN A 130 -6.97 -1.15 -10.07
CA ASN A 130 -7.63 -1.78 -8.92
C ASN A 130 -8.12 -0.73 -7.91
N LEU A 131 -8.89 -1.16 -6.92
CA LEU A 131 -9.05 -0.43 -5.68
C LEU A 131 -7.89 -0.74 -4.74
N PHE A 132 -7.40 0.31 -4.09
CA PHE A 132 -6.40 0.23 -3.05
C PHE A 132 -6.71 1.25 -1.97
N SER A 133 -6.18 1.03 -0.77
CA SER A 133 -6.30 1.96 0.32
C SER A 133 -5.90 3.39 -0.11
N CYS A 134 -6.75 4.36 0.25
CA CYS A 134 -6.55 5.76 -0.09
C CYS A 134 -5.23 6.28 0.53
N GLY A 135 -4.45 6.98 -0.27
CA GLY A 135 -3.07 7.37 0.04
C GLY A 135 -2.00 6.36 -0.38
N GLY A 136 -2.38 5.27 -1.06
CA GLY A 136 -1.45 4.38 -1.77
C GLY A 136 -0.62 3.45 -0.89
N ARG A 137 -0.94 3.38 0.42
CA ARG A 137 -0.32 2.45 1.37
C ARG A 137 -1.34 1.43 1.82
N ALA A 138 -0.94 0.15 1.87
CA ALA A 138 -1.88 -0.96 2.04
C ALA A 138 -2.68 -0.93 3.36
N ALA A 139 -2.26 -0.14 4.36
CA ALA A 139 -2.88 -0.05 5.67
C ALA A 139 -3.46 1.34 5.98
N GLY A 140 -3.79 2.16 4.96
CA GLY A 140 -4.53 3.42 5.17
C GLY A 140 -3.72 4.59 5.73
N GLU A 141 -2.43 4.39 5.97
CA GLU A 141 -1.55 5.38 6.58
C GLU A 141 -0.97 6.39 5.57
N GLY A 142 -1.23 6.19 4.28
CA GLY A 142 -0.76 7.07 3.21
C GLY A 142 -1.39 8.47 3.26
N LEU A 143 -0.74 9.43 2.61
CA LEU A 143 -1.29 10.78 2.39
C LEU A 143 -1.84 10.87 0.98
N VAL A 144 -1.14 11.54 0.08
CA VAL A 144 -1.53 11.79 -1.30
C VAL A 144 -0.58 11.00 -2.22
N THR A 145 -1.12 10.36 -3.25
CA THR A 145 -0.33 9.61 -4.24
C THR A 145 -0.81 9.86 -5.66
N ASP A 146 0.12 10.11 -6.58
CA ASP A 146 -0.20 10.33 -7.99
C ASP A 146 -0.79 9.08 -8.67
N SER A 147 -0.67 7.89 -8.08
CA SER A 147 -1.29 6.66 -8.58
C SER A 147 -2.81 6.62 -8.42
N GLN A 148 -3.36 7.50 -7.59
CA GLN A 148 -4.80 7.52 -7.26
C GLN A 148 -5.48 8.83 -7.67
N LEU A 149 -4.69 9.84 -8.05
CA LEU A 149 -5.21 11.14 -8.48
C LEU A 149 -5.50 11.16 -9.98
N PHE A 150 -6.66 11.69 -10.32
CA PHE A 150 -7.13 11.91 -11.69
C PHE A 150 -7.41 13.40 -11.88
N ALA A 151 -7.25 13.91 -13.09
CA ALA A 151 -7.60 15.30 -13.38
C ALA A 151 -9.11 15.52 -13.19
N LEU A 152 -9.48 16.61 -12.51
CA LEU A 152 -10.86 17.08 -12.45
C LEU A 152 -11.11 17.98 -13.65
N GLU A 153 -11.78 17.46 -14.69
CA GLU A 153 -12.15 18.29 -15.83
C GLU A 153 -13.36 19.17 -15.48
N THR A 154 -13.18 20.49 -15.55
CA THR A 154 -14.24 21.44 -15.25
C THR A 154 -15.16 21.59 -16.47
N GLY A 155 -16.24 20.80 -16.50
CA GLY A 155 -17.28 20.87 -17.52
C GLY A 155 -18.42 19.91 -17.18
N ALA A 156 -19.56 20.43 -16.74
CA ALA A 156 -20.66 19.63 -16.22
C ALA A 156 -21.28 18.71 -17.29
N GLY A 157 -21.00 17.40 -17.19
CA GLY A 157 -21.80 16.34 -17.83
C GLY A 157 -21.14 15.54 -18.97
N GLY A 158 -19.88 15.81 -19.32
CA GLY A 158 -19.14 15.02 -20.31
C GLY A 158 -18.50 13.76 -19.69
N PRO A 159 -18.37 12.65 -20.44
CA PRO A 159 -17.68 11.48 -19.92
C PRO A 159 -16.20 11.79 -19.68
N SER A 160 -15.78 11.64 -18.42
CA SER A 160 -14.39 11.76 -17.99
C SER A 160 -13.60 10.57 -18.51
N THR A 161 -12.41 10.84 -19.03
CA THR A 161 -11.40 9.79 -19.17
C THR A 161 -10.55 9.77 -17.92
N PHE A 162 -10.43 8.63 -17.26
CA PHE A 162 -9.57 8.52 -16.08
C PHE A 162 -8.12 8.32 -16.50
N GLN A 163 -7.36 9.42 -16.51
CA GLN A 163 -5.91 9.40 -16.67
C GLN A 163 -5.24 9.54 -15.29
N PRO A 164 -4.54 8.51 -14.78
CA PRO A 164 -3.84 8.60 -13.51
C PRO A 164 -2.62 9.53 -13.64
N LYS A 165 -2.36 10.36 -12.64
CA LYS A 165 -1.25 11.34 -12.67
C LYS A 165 0.12 10.69 -12.81
N ASN A 166 0.33 9.50 -12.25
CA ASN A 166 1.61 8.80 -12.34
C ASN A 166 1.90 8.16 -13.71
N ALA A 167 0.98 8.24 -14.69
CA ALA A 167 1.19 7.69 -16.03
C ALA A 167 0.55 8.57 -17.11
N LYS A 168 1.28 9.61 -17.52
CA LYS A 168 0.83 10.51 -18.58
C LYS A 168 0.61 9.76 -19.90
N GLY A 169 -0.52 10.00 -20.56
CA GLY A 169 -0.88 9.35 -21.82
C GLY A 169 -1.47 7.95 -21.67
N LYS A 170 -1.67 7.46 -20.44
CA LYS A 170 -2.40 6.23 -20.16
C LYS A 170 -3.78 6.54 -19.61
N CYS A 171 -4.79 5.83 -20.09
CA CYS A 171 -6.18 6.05 -19.76
C CYS A 171 -6.82 4.72 -19.33
N PHE A 172 -7.72 4.80 -18.35
CA PHE A 172 -8.54 3.64 -18.02
C PHE A 172 -9.41 3.28 -19.21
N THR A 173 -9.56 1.99 -19.46
CA THR A 173 -10.33 1.46 -20.57
C THR A 173 -11.13 0.25 -20.13
N VAL A 174 -12.34 0.09 -20.65
CA VAL A 174 -13.12 -1.14 -20.48
C VAL A 174 -12.56 -2.21 -21.40
N LYS A 175 -12.12 -3.31 -20.79
CA LYS A 175 -11.70 -4.52 -21.49
C LYS A 175 -12.54 -5.69 -20.97
N ASP A 176 -13.35 -6.25 -21.86
CA ASP A 176 -14.37 -7.25 -21.53
C ASP A 176 -15.34 -6.73 -20.44
N ASN A 177 -15.25 -7.27 -19.23
CA ASN A 177 -16.06 -6.90 -18.07
C ASN A 177 -15.21 -6.31 -16.91
N ALA A 178 -14.03 -5.79 -17.23
CA ALA A 178 -13.13 -5.16 -16.25
C ALA A 178 -12.59 -3.84 -16.77
N VAL A 179 -12.15 -2.99 -15.84
CA VAL A 179 -11.37 -1.80 -16.17
C VAL A 179 -9.88 -2.18 -16.17
N ASP A 180 -9.20 -1.81 -17.24
CA ASP A 180 -7.76 -1.97 -17.44
C ASP A 180 -7.16 -0.62 -17.90
N VAL A 181 -5.91 -0.62 -18.36
CA VAL A 181 -5.23 0.56 -18.90
C VAL A 181 -4.88 0.41 -20.39
N ALA A 182 -4.96 1.50 -21.15
CA ALA A 182 -4.45 1.59 -22.52
C ALA A 182 -3.83 2.97 -22.79
N ASP A 183 -3.24 3.17 -23.96
CA ASP A 183 -2.91 4.51 -24.43
C ASP A 183 -4.19 5.35 -24.59
N CYS A 184 -4.12 6.62 -24.19
CA CYS A 184 -5.24 7.54 -24.30
C CYS A 184 -5.60 7.78 -25.77
N VAL A 185 -6.87 7.55 -26.12
CA VAL A 185 -7.42 7.79 -27.46
C VAL A 185 -8.62 8.70 -27.36
N ALA A 186 -8.52 9.89 -27.94
CA ALA A 186 -9.58 10.88 -27.91
C ALA A 186 -10.87 10.33 -28.53
N GLY A 187 -11.98 10.41 -27.79
CA GLY A 187 -13.29 9.94 -28.24
C GLY A 187 -13.49 8.42 -28.21
N ASP A 188 -12.53 7.64 -27.69
CA ASP A 188 -12.72 6.21 -27.51
C ASP A 188 -13.80 5.94 -26.46
N LYS A 189 -14.86 5.24 -26.88
CA LYS A 189 -16.00 4.87 -26.02
C LYS A 189 -15.58 3.92 -24.89
N ALA A 190 -14.56 3.10 -25.09
CA ALA A 190 -14.05 2.23 -24.03
C ALA A 190 -13.35 3.02 -22.91
N GLN A 191 -12.91 4.24 -23.18
CA GLN A 191 -12.20 5.12 -22.23
C GLN A 191 -13.11 6.20 -21.62
N SER A 192 -14.42 6.08 -21.85
CA SER A 192 -15.41 7.13 -21.62
C SER A 192 -16.32 6.75 -20.45
N PHE A 193 -16.26 7.52 -19.35
CA PHE A 193 -16.99 7.25 -18.11
C PHE A 193 -17.83 8.46 -17.68
N ALA A 194 -19.13 8.27 -17.50
CA ALA A 194 -20.06 9.33 -17.10
C ALA A 194 -20.46 9.19 -15.62
N PHE A 195 -20.44 10.30 -14.88
CA PHE A 195 -21.02 10.36 -13.54
C PHE A 195 -22.55 10.39 -13.63
N GLY A 196 -23.19 9.36 -13.08
CA GLY A 196 -24.63 9.16 -13.08
C GLY A 196 -25.31 9.70 -11.82
N SER A 197 -26.60 9.38 -11.70
CA SER A 197 -27.41 9.68 -10.51
C SER A 197 -27.03 8.80 -9.32
N ALA A 198 -27.59 9.10 -8.14
CA ALA A 198 -27.39 8.34 -6.91
C ALA A 198 -27.66 6.83 -7.11
N ALA A 199 -26.79 5.99 -6.55
CA ALA A 199 -26.94 4.54 -6.57
C ALA A 199 -28.21 4.15 -5.78
N GLY A 200 -29.17 3.47 -6.44
CA GLY A 200 -30.41 2.99 -5.81
C GLY A 200 -31.72 3.44 -6.47
N GLY A 201 -31.68 4.31 -7.47
CA GLY A 201 -32.87 4.67 -8.26
C GLY A 201 -33.08 3.73 -9.45
N ALA A 202 -33.83 2.65 -9.27
CA ALA A 202 -34.35 1.89 -10.41
C ALA A 202 -35.34 2.77 -11.18
N GLY A 203 -35.01 3.11 -12.43
CA GLY A 203 -35.94 3.71 -13.37
C GLY A 203 -37.04 2.72 -13.73
N GLY A 204 -38.20 2.86 -13.07
CA GLY A 204 -39.42 2.13 -13.41
C GLY A 204 -40.60 3.07 -13.33
N GLY A 205 -41.16 3.44 -14.48
CA GLY A 205 -42.43 4.16 -14.56
C GLY A 205 -43.56 3.26 -14.06
N GLY A 206 -44.22 3.68 -12.98
CA GLY A 206 -45.40 3.01 -12.44
C GLY A 206 -45.95 3.81 -11.28
N GLY A 207 -47.09 4.48 -11.51
CA GLY A 207 -47.81 5.19 -10.47
C GLY A 207 -48.40 4.23 -9.43
N GLY A 208 -48.26 4.58 -8.15
CA GLY A 208 -48.87 3.86 -7.04
C GLY A 208 -48.43 4.42 -5.69
N ASN A 209 -49.38 5.01 -4.95
CA ASN A 209 -49.20 5.59 -3.62
C ASN A 209 -48.81 4.56 -2.55
N GLY A 210 -47.95 4.98 -1.61
CA GLY A 210 -48.04 4.60 -0.20
C GLY A 210 -46.76 4.07 0.46
N GLY A 211 -46.31 4.76 1.52
CA GLY A 211 -45.57 4.13 2.63
C GLY A 211 -44.19 4.72 2.92
N GLU A 212 -44.16 5.67 3.86
CA GLU A 212 -42.97 6.38 4.35
C GLU A 212 -41.97 5.46 5.09
N ASN A 213 -40.67 5.70 4.87
CA ASN A 213 -39.60 5.71 5.88
C ASN A 213 -38.29 6.18 5.22
N GLY A 214 -38.27 7.46 4.81
CA GLY A 214 -37.08 8.16 4.33
C GLY A 214 -36.50 9.03 5.42
N ALA A 215 -35.19 8.89 5.66
CA ALA A 215 -34.43 9.69 6.60
C ALA A 215 -34.66 11.19 6.35
N GLN A 216 -35.10 11.87 7.41
CA GLN A 216 -35.45 13.28 7.42
C GLN A 216 -34.19 14.13 7.20
N ARG A 217 -34.24 14.98 6.18
CA ARG A 217 -33.28 16.07 5.95
C ARG A 217 -33.20 16.94 7.22
N PRO A 218 -32.03 17.14 7.84
CA PRO A 218 -31.92 18.11 8.94
C PRO A 218 -32.26 19.51 8.43
N GLY A 219 -33.13 20.21 9.14
CA GLY A 219 -33.45 21.61 8.86
C GLY A 219 -32.23 22.51 9.09
N PRO A 220 -32.17 23.69 8.44
CA PRO A 220 -31.08 24.64 8.65
C PRO A 220 -31.04 25.09 10.12
N SER A 221 -29.90 24.89 10.78
CA SER A 221 -29.63 25.44 12.11
C SER A 221 -29.28 26.92 11.96
N THR A 222 -30.03 27.79 12.65
CA THR A 222 -29.81 29.24 12.70
C THR A 222 -29.10 29.68 13.99
N THR A 223 -28.41 28.79 14.68
CA THR A 223 -27.66 29.18 15.88
C THR A 223 -26.30 29.79 15.51
N ALA A 224 -26.17 31.11 15.67
CA ALA A 224 -24.87 31.78 15.63
C ALA A 224 -23.96 31.26 16.75
N ALA A 225 -22.75 30.84 16.42
CA ALA A 225 -21.75 30.44 17.40
C ALA A 225 -21.18 31.66 18.15
N ALA A 226 -20.93 31.51 19.45
CA ALA A 226 -20.44 32.57 20.33
C ALA A 226 -19.05 33.08 19.91
N VAL A 227 -18.89 34.41 19.90
CA VAL A 227 -17.61 35.10 19.65
C VAL A 227 -16.82 35.14 20.96
N ALA A 228 -15.63 34.53 20.98
CA ALA A 228 -14.64 34.78 22.03
C ALA A 228 -13.70 35.90 21.59
N THR A 229 -13.81 37.07 22.21
CA THR A 229 -12.85 38.18 22.04
C THR A 229 -11.73 38.09 23.06
N GLY A 230 -10.50 37.89 22.59
CA GLY A 230 -9.29 38.07 23.37
C GLY A 230 -8.13 38.46 22.45
N ASN A 231 -7.47 39.59 22.72
CA ASN A 231 -6.28 40.01 22.01
C ASN A 231 -5.05 39.24 22.53
N PRO A 232 -4.15 38.73 21.67
CA PRO A 232 -2.90 38.15 22.15
C PRO A 232 -1.93 39.25 22.59
N VAL A 233 -1.44 39.14 23.83
CA VAL A 233 -0.24 39.83 24.31
C VAL A 233 0.94 38.89 24.07
N ALA A 234 1.98 39.39 23.41
CA ALA A 234 3.22 38.63 23.18
C ALA A 234 4.06 38.59 24.46
N ASP A 235 4.38 37.39 24.94
CA ASP A 235 5.45 37.14 25.89
C ASP A 235 6.42 36.11 25.30
N CYS A 236 7.71 36.41 25.37
CA CYS A 236 8.78 35.70 24.69
C CYS A 236 9.33 34.60 25.61
N GLY A 237 8.80 33.38 25.49
CA GLY A 237 9.31 32.17 26.14
C GLY A 237 9.21 30.96 25.20
N GLY A 238 10.35 30.37 24.84
CA GLY A 238 10.50 29.40 23.75
C GLY A 238 9.84 28.03 23.96
N VAL A 239 8.58 27.90 23.55
CA VAL A 239 7.93 26.61 23.27
C VAL A 239 7.08 26.77 22.00
N GLU A 240 7.19 25.85 21.05
CA GLU A 240 6.38 25.86 19.83
C GLU A 240 4.88 25.84 20.16
N LYS A 241 4.14 26.83 19.66
CA LYS A 241 2.67 26.86 19.72
C LYS A 241 2.08 26.88 18.31
N THR A 242 1.11 26.00 18.09
CA THR A 242 0.29 25.92 16.88
C THR A 242 -0.57 27.17 16.74
N VAL A 243 -0.49 27.85 15.60
CA VAL A 243 -1.36 28.98 15.23
C VAL A 243 -2.55 28.43 14.45
N THR A 244 -3.77 28.57 14.98
CA THR A 244 -5.00 28.24 14.26
C THR A 244 -5.48 29.46 13.49
N MET A 245 -5.52 29.38 12.15
CA MET A 245 -6.14 30.38 11.29
C MET A 245 -7.53 29.91 10.87
N THR A 246 -8.54 30.78 11.02
CA THR A 246 -9.90 30.55 10.52
C THR A 246 -10.11 31.34 9.24
N ILE A 247 -10.40 30.66 8.13
CA ILE A 247 -10.76 31.29 6.85
C ILE A 247 -12.28 31.22 6.69
N THR A 248 -12.93 32.37 6.54
CA THR A 248 -14.37 32.47 6.31
C THR A 248 -14.67 32.59 4.82
N ALA A 249 -15.40 31.63 4.25
CA ALA A 249 -15.95 31.73 2.90
C ALA A 249 -17.44 32.10 2.96
N THR A 250 -17.81 33.26 2.41
CA THR A 250 -19.21 33.69 2.30
C THR A 250 -19.82 33.16 1.02
N VAL A 251 -20.83 32.29 1.13
CA VAL A 251 -21.65 31.86 -0.01
C VAL A 251 -22.97 32.62 0.04
N ASN A 252 -23.21 33.52 -0.91
CA ASN A 252 -24.51 34.18 -1.04
C ASN A 252 -25.51 33.19 -1.67
N PRO A 253 -26.64 32.87 -1.02
CA PRO A 253 -27.69 32.09 -1.66
C PRO A 253 -28.27 32.89 -2.83
N GLY A 254 -28.26 32.32 -4.03
CA GLY A 254 -28.99 32.88 -5.16
C GLY A 254 -30.49 32.93 -4.83
N GLN A 255 -31.12 34.08 -5.04
CA GLN A 255 -32.56 34.25 -4.89
C GLN A 255 -33.29 33.43 -5.96
N GLY A 256 -33.78 32.25 -5.59
CA GLY A 256 -34.76 31.51 -6.39
C GLY A 256 -36.16 32.08 -6.16
N ASN A 257 -36.72 32.74 -7.18
CA ASN A 257 -38.12 33.15 -7.19
C ASN A 257 -39.03 31.91 -7.09
N ALA A 258 -39.91 31.88 -6.10
CA ALA A 258 -41.04 30.96 -6.06
C ALA A 258 -42.12 31.47 -7.03
N GLY A 259 -42.42 30.71 -8.09
CA GLY A 259 -43.56 31.02 -8.96
C GLY A 259 -43.64 30.16 -10.22
N ASN A 260 -44.77 29.44 -10.32
CA ASN A 260 -45.34 28.77 -11.49
C ASN A 260 -44.79 27.41 -11.95
N ALA A 261 -45.60 26.39 -11.63
CA ALA A 261 -45.61 25.10 -12.29
C ALA A 261 -46.19 25.23 -13.72
N GLY A 262 -45.49 24.66 -14.70
CA GLY A 262 -46.02 24.43 -16.05
C GLY A 262 -45.21 25.07 -17.17
N ASN A 263 -44.03 24.51 -17.48
CA ASN A 263 -43.63 24.27 -18.87
C ASN A 263 -42.41 23.32 -18.91
N ALA A 264 -42.49 22.26 -19.70
CA ALA A 264 -41.39 21.35 -19.93
C ALA A 264 -40.45 21.95 -21.00
N GLY A 265 -39.16 22.08 -20.65
CA GLY A 265 -38.09 22.41 -21.60
C GLY A 265 -37.35 23.71 -21.30
N ASN A 266 -36.42 23.68 -20.33
CA ASN A 266 -35.09 24.27 -20.53
C ASN A 266 -34.14 23.87 -19.39
N ALA A 267 -32.88 23.60 -19.75
CA ALA A 267 -31.81 23.15 -18.85
C ALA A 267 -31.51 24.21 -17.78
N GLY A 268 -31.55 23.79 -16.50
CA GLY A 268 -31.21 24.62 -15.36
C GLY A 268 -29.72 24.94 -15.29
N ASN A 269 -29.42 26.23 -15.30
CA ASN A 269 -28.11 26.83 -15.14
C ASN A 269 -27.49 26.42 -13.78
N LEU A 270 -26.32 25.76 -13.78
CA LEU A 270 -25.57 25.42 -12.56
C LEU A 270 -24.66 26.58 -12.14
N PRO A 271 -24.41 26.79 -10.82
CA PRO A 271 -23.59 27.88 -10.33
C PRO A 271 -22.14 27.75 -10.80
N VAL A 272 -21.66 28.81 -11.46
CA VAL A 272 -20.25 28.97 -11.87
C VAL A 272 -19.50 29.68 -10.74
N ALA A 273 -18.48 29.03 -10.18
CA ALA A 273 -17.52 29.68 -9.31
C ALA A 273 -16.43 30.33 -10.16
N THR A 274 -16.46 31.65 -10.28
CA THR A 274 -15.38 32.44 -10.88
C THR A 274 -14.48 32.96 -9.76
N LEU A 275 -13.16 32.72 -9.84
CA LEU A 275 -12.17 33.38 -8.99
C LEU A 275 -11.10 34.06 -9.86
N ALA A 276 -10.82 35.32 -9.55
CA ALA A 276 -9.63 36.07 -9.96
C ALA A 276 -9.40 37.25 -8.98
N PRO A 277 -8.18 37.85 -8.89
CA PRO A 277 -7.01 37.25 -8.24
C PRO A 277 -6.26 38.20 -7.25
N GLU A 278 -5.18 37.65 -6.67
CA GLU A 278 -3.89 38.31 -6.38
C GLU A 278 -3.60 38.85 -4.95
N VAL A 279 -2.53 38.32 -4.33
CA VAL A 279 -1.54 39.15 -3.63
C VAL A 279 -0.14 38.66 -3.98
N THR A 280 0.66 39.59 -4.50
CA THR A 280 2.07 39.51 -4.86
C THR A 280 2.96 39.47 -3.62
N SER A 281 4.12 38.81 -3.72
CA SER A 281 5.24 39.06 -2.81
C SER A 281 6.55 38.98 -3.60
N ALA A 282 7.31 40.06 -3.50
CA ALA A 282 8.53 40.34 -4.26
C ALA A 282 9.76 39.55 -3.77
N SER A 283 10.75 39.47 -4.66
CA SER A 283 12.02 38.74 -4.56
C SER A 283 13.14 39.57 -3.91
N ALA A 284 14.11 38.89 -3.25
CA ALA A 284 15.57 39.14 -3.21
C ALA A 284 16.16 38.41 -1.96
N SER A 285 17.34 37.79 -1.93
CA SER A 285 18.55 37.80 -2.77
C SER A 285 19.44 36.57 -2.47
N THR A 286 20.33 36.23 -3.39
CA THR A 286 21.52 35.34 -3.24
C THR A 286 22.80 36.15 -3.58
N PRO A 287 24.04 35.66 -3.36
CA PRO A 287 24.68 34.93 -2.25
C PRO A 287 26.05 35.61 -1.88
N PRO A 288 26.97 34.93 -1.15
CA PRO A 288 28.28 34.72 -1.80
C PRO A 288 28.87 33.30 -1.64
N ALA A 289 29.79 32.98 -2.55
CA ALA A 289 30.51 31.71 -2.68
C ALA A 289 31.94 31.78 -2.10
N ALA A 290 32.47 30.66 -1.59
CA ALA A 290 33.65 29.94 -2.14
C ALA A 290 34.40 29.04 -1.13
N SER A 291 34.64 27.79 -1.58
CA SER A 291 35.81 26.91 -1.40
C SER A 291 36.33 26.47 -0.03
N THR A 292 36.48 25.14 0.18
CA THR A 292 37.69 24.36 -0.15
C THR A 292 37.49 22.85 0.10
N ALA A 293 38.01 22.03 -0.83
CA ALA A 293 38.21 20.58 -0.70
C ALA A 293 39.47 20.26 0.15
N PRO A 294 39.69 19.01 0.58
CA PRO A 294 40.42 17.99 -0.24
C PRO A 294 39.75 16.58 -0.19
N ALA A 295 39.72 15.75 -1.25
CA ALA A 295 40.78 14.91 -1.89
C ALA A 295 41.43 13.90 -0.89
N ALA A 296 41.64 12.60 -1.14
CA ALA A 296 41.45 11.68 -2.27
C ALA A 296 41.63 10.23 -1.75
N GLY A 297 41.26 9.22 -2.55
CA GLY A 297 41.59 7.81 -2.28
C GLY A 297 41.17 6.89 -3.43
N ASN A 298 41.96 6.87 -4.50
CA ASN A 298 41.84 5.98 -5.66
C ASN A 298 42.05 4.49 -5.31
N GLY A 299 41.32 3.62 -6.00
CA GLY A 299 41.59 2.19 -6.08
C GLY A 299 41.00 1.58 -7.34
N SER A 300 41.76 1.61 -8.43
CA SER A 300 41.44 0.95 -9.70
C SER A 300 41.64 -0.56 -9.59
N GLY A 301 40.64 -1.34 -10.01
CA GLY A 301 40.73 -2.79 -10.18
C GLY A 301 40.06 -3.22 -11.47
N ASN A 302 40.89 -3.46 -12.49
CA ASN A 302 40.51 -4.09 -13.75
C ASN A 302 40.12 -5.55 -13.52
N GLY A 303 38.99 -5.98 -14.08
CA GLY A 303 38.58 -7.38 -14.15
C GLY A 303 37.67 -7.63 -15.35
N ASN A 304 38.27 -7.88 -16.51
CA ASN A 304 37.58 -8.43 -17.68
C ASN A 304 37.07 -9.84 -17.36
N GLY A 305 35.76 -10.04 -17.42
CA GLY A 305 35.12 -11.35 -17.37
C GLY A 305 34.01 -11.42 -18.42
N ASN A 306 34.39 -11.85 -19.63
CA ASN A 306 33.48 -12.08 -20.74
C ASN A 306 32.81 -13.45 -20.54
N GLY A 307 31.53 -13.48 -20.19
CA GLY A 307 30.75 -14.70 -19.97
C GLY A 307 29.45 -14.69 -20.75
N ASN A 308 29.51 -15.15 -22.00
CA ASN A 308 28.32 -15.50 -22.79
C ASN A 308 27.72 -16.80 -22.22
N GLY A 309 26.61 -16.68 -21.48
CA GLY A 309 25.84 -17.81 -20.98
C GLY A 309 24.40 -17.76 -21.49
N ASN A 310 24.16 -18.31 -22.68
CA ASN A 310 22.83 -18.54 -23.20
C ASN A 310 22.27 -19.80 -22.53
N GLY A 311 21.46 -19.63 -21.48
CA GLY A 311 20.90 -20.72 -20.68
C GLY A 311 19.38 -20.75 -20.74
N ASN A 312 18.83 -21.48 -21.71
CA ASN A 312 17.41 -21.81 -21.79
C ASN A 312 17.10 -22.95 -20.81
N GLY A 313 16.61 -22.62 -19.61
CA GLY A 313 16.32 -23.58 -18.54
C GLY A 313 14.83 -23.68 -18.24
N ASN A 314 14.15 -24.65 -18.88
CA ASN A 314 12.83 -25.12 -18.45
C ASN A 314 12.98 -25.94 -17.15
N GLY A 315 12.79 -25.31 -15.99
CA GLY A 315 12.73 -26.00 -14.70
C GLY A 315 11.29 -26.30 -14.29
N LYS A 316 10.77 -27.48 -14.66
CA LYS A 316 9.59 -28.06 -13.99
C LYS A 316 10.02 -28.55 -12.60
N GLY A 317 9.71 -27.78 -11.55
CA GLY A 317 9.83 -28.22 -10.16
C GLY A 317 8.46 -28.59 -9.59
N GLY A 318 7.99 -29.79 -9.90
CA GLY A 318 6.85 -30.40 -9.21
C GLY A 318 7.32 -31.09 -7.93
N GLY A 319 6.69 -30.74 -6.81
CA GLY A 319 6.49 -31.53 -5.57
C GLY A 319 7.66 -32.29 -4.95
N ASN A 320 8.03 -31.92 -3.71
CA ASN A 320 7.68 -32.74 -2.54
C ASN A 320 8.00 -32.01 -1.24
N GLY A 321 7.03 -32.02 -0.31
CA GLY A 321 7.30 -31.77 1.10
C GLY A 321 8.05 -32.95 1.71
N GLY A 322 8.97 -32.67 2.62
CA GLY A 322 9.71 -33.68 3.37
C GLY A 322 10.99 -33.11 3.98
N THR A 323 10.90 -32.75 5.26
CA THR A 323 11.90 -32.95 6.32
C THR A 323 13.35 -33.14 5.90
N ASP A 324 14.20 -32.14 6.17
CA ASP A 324 15.43 -32.28 6.96
C ASP A 324 16.14 -30.94 7.13
N GLY A 325 16.71 -30.73 8.31
CA GLY A 325 17.38 -29.49 8.72
C GLY A 325 18.59 -29.16 7.85
N GLY A 326 18.80 -27.86 7.64
CA GLY A 326 19.96 -27.34 6.93
C GLY A 326 19.76 -27.28 5.42
N GLN A 327 19.02 -26.28 4.95
CA GLN A 327 19.25 -25.79 3.59
C GLN A 327 20.63 -25.12 3.57
N GLN A 328 21.69 -25.92 3.47
CA GLN A 328 22.97 -25.52 2.89
C GLN A 328 22.80 -25.39 1.37
N GLY A 329 21.88 -24.52 0.94
CA GLY A 329 22.16 -23.73 -0.24
C GLY A 329 23.32 -22.80 0.12
N ASN A 330 24.17 -22.43 -0.83
CA ASN A 330 25.20 -21.42 -0.57
C ASN A 330 24.50 -20.10 -0.20
N ILE A 331 24.32 -19.83 1.09
CA ILE A 331 23.79 -18.55 1.58
C ILE A 331 24.75 -17.48 1.06
N PRO A 332 24.25 -16.45 0.34
CA PRO A 332 25.11 -15.40 -0.15
C PRO A 332 25.85 -14.70 0.99
N ALA A 333 27.17 -14.60 0.85
CA ALA A 333 28.01 -13.86 1.80
C ALA A 333 27.83 -12.33 1.72
N VAL A 334 27.10 -11.85 0.70
CA VAL A 334 26.81 -10.44 0.46
C VAL A 334 25.33 -10.27 0.11
N ASN A 335 24.78 -9.09 0.42
CA ASN A 335 23.41 -8.78 0.03
C ASN A 335 23.34 -8.65 -1.51
N PRO A 336 22.46 -9.38 -2.22
CA PRO A 336 22.42 -9.31 -3.67
C PRO A 336 22.02 -7.91 -4.16
N THR A 337 22.84 -7.32 -5.01
CA THR A 337 22.58 -6.02 -5.67
C THR A 337 22.06 -6.17 -7.09
N THR A 338 21.86 -7.41 -7.53
CA THR A 338 21.30 -7.76 -8.84
C THR A 338 20.06 -8.64 -8.66
N PRO A 339 19.16 -8.68 -9.64
CA PRO A 339 17.99 -9.55 -9.58
C PRO A 339 18.38 -11.02 -9.45
N VAL A 340 17.94 -11.66 -8.36
CA VAL A 340 18.14 -13.09 -8.09
C VAL A 340 16.81 -13.73 -7.70
N PRO A 341 16.62 -15.05 -7.92
CA PRO A 341 15.44 -15.75 -7.42
C PRO A 341 15.27 -15.57 -5.90
N VAL A 342 14.04 -15.36 -5.47
CA VAL A 342 13.67 -15.33 -4.05
C VAL A 342 12.62 -16.40 -3.75
N SER A 343 12.62 -16.92 -2.52
CA SER A 343 11.78 -18.07 -2.17
C SER A 343 10.32 -17.71 -1.87
N ARG A 344 10.00 -16.42 -1.68
CA ARG A 344 8.62 -15.97 -1.42
C ARG A 344 8.05 -15.12 -2.55
N ALA A 345 7.03 -14.31 -2.22
CA ALA A 345 6.26 -13.53 -3.16
C ALA A 345 7.14 -12.63 -4.03
N GLY A 346 6.82 -12.57 -5.32
CA GLY A 346 7.52 -11.71 -6.28
C GLY A 346 8.60 -12.42 -7.10
N GLY A 347 9.03 -13.63 -6.71
CA GLY A 347 9.82 -14.57 -7.53
C GLY A 347 11.27 -14.16 -7.80
N ILE A 348 11.52 -12.88 -8.07
CA ILE A 348 12.83 -12.27 -8.31
C ILE A 348 12.99 -11.06 -7.38
N LEU A 349 14.16 -10.96 -6.75
CA LEU A 349 14.57 -9.79 -5.97
C LEU A 349 14.55 -8.54 -6.86
N ASN A 350 13.96 -7.46 -6.36
CA ASN A 350 14.13 -6.12 -6.91
C ASN A 350 15.13 -5.35 -6.03
N PRO A 351 16.40 -5.18 -6.47
CA PRO A 351 17.43 -4.56 -5.65
C PRO A 351 17.11 -3.12 -5.23
N THR A 352 16.44 -2.35 -6.10
CA THR A 352 16.03 -0.98 -5.78
C THR A 352 14.96 -0.96 -4.70
N ALA A 353 13.94 -1.82 -4.82
CA ALA A 353 12.87 -1.89 -3.82
C ALA A 353 13.37 -2.44 -2.48
N ALA A 354 14.34 -3.37 -2.51
CA ALA A 354 15.00 -3.89 -1.31
C ALA A 354 15.87 -2.82 -0.64
N ALA A 355 16.62 -2.03 -1.40
CA ALA A 355 17.41 -0.92 -0.88
C ALA A 355 16.55 0.18 -0.25
N GLU A 356 15.37 0.46 -0.83
CA GLU A 356 14.38 1.39 -0.25
C GLU A 356 13.79 0.83 1.05
N ALA A 357 13.34 -0.43 1.03
CA ALA A 357 12.75 -1.13 2.17
C ALA A 357 13.71 -1.26 3.36
N HIS A 358 14.99 -1.47 3.07
CA HIS A 358 16.04 -1.68 4.06
C HIS A 358 17.12 -0.59 3.97
N ALA A 359 16.68 0.68 3.91
CA ALA A 359 17.59 1.80 3.90
C ALA A 359 18.42 1.86 5.20
N PHE A 360 19.74 2.06 5.06
CA PHE A 360 20.63 2.20 6.22
C PHE A 360 20.30 3.46 7.02
N ASP A 361 20.06 3.30 8.32
CA ASP A 361 19.83 4.42 9.22
C ASP A 361 21.16 5.00 9.72
N ALA A 362 21.59 6.11 9.09
CA ALA A 362 22.78 6.85 9.48
C ALA A 362 22.63 7.62 10.80
N THR A 363 21.41 7.80 11.29
CA THR A 363 21.12 8.48 12.56
C THR A 363 21.10 7.52 13.75
N ALA A 364 21.24 6.21 13.49
CA ALA A 364 21.14 5.17 14.50
C ALA A 364 22.28 5.22 15.52
N LYS A 365 21.92 5.28 16.80
CA LYS A 365 22.82 4.97 17.92
C LYS A 365 22.86 3.46 18.12
N ARG A 366 24.03 2.87 17.89
CA ARG A 366 24.28 1.42 17.98
C ARG A 366 24.96 1.10 19.31
N ALA A 367 24.36 0.22 20.10
CA ALA A 367 24.98 -0.35 21.30
C ALA A 367 26.00 -1.44 20.92
N PHE A 368 25.68 -2.22 19.88
CA PHE A 368 26.55 -3.22 19.29
C PHE A 368 26.51 -3.09 17.77
N THR A 369 27.63 -3.36 17.10
CA THR A 369 27.75 -3.32 15.64
C THR A 369 28.41 -4.60 15.17
N LYS A 370 27.83 -5.25 14.16
CA LYS A 370 28.29 -6.53 13.59
C LYS A 370 28.50 -7.65 14.62
N ALA A 371 27.70 -7.67 15.68
CA ALA A 371 27.76 -8.71 16.70
C ALA A 371 27.01 -9.95 16.24
N ALA A 372 27.45 -11.14 16.67
CA ALA A 372 26.65 -12.33 16.56
C ALA A 372 25.67 -12.40 17.74
N ILE A 373 24.49 -12.99 17.54
CA ILE A 373 23.53 -13.25 18.62
C ILE A 373 23.37 -14.75 18.74
N ARG A 374 23.80 -15.31 19.87
CA ARG A 374 23.73 -16.73 20.19
C ARG A 374 22.43 -17.04 20.91
N ALA A 375 21.68 -17.99 20.36
CA ALA A 375 20.49 -18.57 20.95
C ALA A 375 20.85 -19.51 22.12
N PRO A 376 19.89 -19.80 23.02
CA PRO A 376 20.13 -20.66 24.18
C PRO A 376 20.50 -22.10 23.82
N ASN A 377 20.20 -22.57 22.61
CA ASN A 377 20.65 -23.86 22.10
C ASN A 377 22.11 -23.86 21.57
N GLY A 378 22.83 -22.74 21.70
CA GLY A 378 24.24 -22.59 21.31
C GLY A 378 24.47 -22.18 19.86
N GLN A 379 23.43 -22.13 19.02
CA GLN A 379 23.50 -21.68 17.64
C GLN A 379 23.42 -20.16 17.53
N CYS A 380 23.90 -19.58 16.44
CA CYS A 380 23.79 -18.15 16.16
C CYS A 380 22.67 -17.87 15.16
N LEU A 381 22.08 -16.69 15.28
CA LEU A 381 21.12 -16.18 14.30
C LEU A 381 21.78 -16.09 12.92
N SER A 382 21.02 -16.43 11.87
CA SER A 382 21.48 -16.39 10.48
C SER A 382 20.37 -15.91 9.55
N VAL A 383 20.74 -15.07 8.57
CA VAL A 383 19.83 -14.49 7.58
C VAL A 383 20.20 -14.95 6.17
N ASP A 384 19.27 -15.59 5.47
CA ASP A 384 19.41 -15.81 4.02
C ASP A 384 18.72 -14.67 3.27
N PRO A 385 19.47 -13.75 2.63
CA PRO A 385 18.90 -12.58 1.94
C PRO A 385 18.00 -12.94 0.75
N THR A 386 17.97 -14.20 0.30
CA THR A 386 17.12 -14.69 -0.79
C THR A 386 15.83 -15.36 -0.30
N ALA A 387 15.69 -15.58 1.01
CA ALA A 387 14.55 -16.31 1.58
C ALA A 387 13.30 -15.44 1.84
N GLY A 388 13.31 -14.19 1.35
CA GLY A 388 12.25 -13.20 1.51
C GLY A 388 11.38 -13.04 0.27
N ASP A 389 10.61 -11.95 0.25
CA ASP A 389 9.91 -11.47 -0.94
C ASP A 389 10.82 -10.63 -1.85
N PHE A 390 10.28 -10.08 -2.94
CA PHE A 390 11.02 -9.24 -3.89
C PHE A 390 11.65 -7.97 -3.27
N ARG A 391 11.29 -7.59 -2.04
CA ARG A 391 11.88 -6.46 -1.29
C ARG A 391 12.79 -6.93 -0.15
N GLN A 392 13.03 -8.23 0.00
CA GLN A 392 13.71 -8.83 1.15
C GLN A 392 12.94 -8.72 2.47
N ASN A 393 11.64 -8.46 2.41
CA ASN A 393 10.80 -8.60 3.59
C ASN A 393 10.44 -10.08 3.82
N LEU A 394 10.09 -10.38 5.06
CA LEU A 394 9.65 -11.70 5.51
C LEU A 394 10.74 -12.78 5.38
N ILE A 395 12.02 -12.41 5.40
CA ILE A 395 13.10 -13.42 5.46
C ILE A 395 13.01 -14.13 6.83
N PRO A 396 12.86 -15.46 6.91
CA PRO A 396 12.94 -16.15 8.19
C PRO A 396 14.27 -15.93 8.89
N VAL A 397 14.27 -15.73 10.21
CA VAL A 397 15.51 -15.73 10.98
C VAL A 397 15.87 -17.18 11.33
N GLY A 398 16.94 -17.68 10.72
CA GLY A 398 17.45 -19.04 10.92
C GLY A 398 18.39 -19.14 12.12
N LEU A 399 18.73 -20.38 12.49
CA LEU A 399 19.76 -20.73 13.44
C LEU A 399 20.82 -21.61 12.77
N ALA A 400 22.08 -21.25 12.93
CA ALA A 400 23.22 -21.97 12.35
C ALA A 400 24.36 -22.11 13.36
N ALA A 401 25.36 -22.94 13.05
CA ALA A 401 26.60 -22.95 13.83
C ALA A 401 27.21 -21.54 13.82
N CYS A 402 27.67 -21.08 14.99
CA CYS A 402 28.23 -19.75 15.12
C CYS A 402 29.52 -19.60 14.32
N ASP A 403 29.54 -18.61 13.43
CA ASP A 403 30.71 -18.13 12.71
C ASP A 403 30.70 -16.60 12.77
N GLY A 404 31.53 -16.04 13.67
CA GLY A 404 31.61 -14.59 13.86
C GLY A 404 32.11 -13.82 12.62
N ALA A 405 32.72 -14.51 11.66
CA ALA A 405 33.14 -13.90 10.39
C ALA A 405 32.03 -13.91 9.33
N ALA A 406 30.97 -14.69 9.52
CA ALA A 406 29.90 -14.83 8.54
C ALA A 406 28.97 -13.60 8.55
N ALA A 407 28.96 -12.84 7.44
CA ALA A 407 28.19 -11.59 7.32
C ALA A 407 26.67 -11.81 7.55
N ASN A 408 26.14 -12.97 7.19
CA ASN A 408 24.75 -13.35 7.43
C ASN A 408 24.41 -13.64 8.91
N GLN A 409 25.41 -13.68 9.80
CA GLN A 409 25.23 -13.86 11.24
C GLN A 409 25.51 -12.58 12.05
N GLN A 410 25.80 -11.48 11.36
CA GLN A 410 26.14 -10.20 11.99
C GLN A 410 24.90 -9.31 12.12
N PHE A 411 24.72 -8.78 13.32
CA PHE A 411 23.62 -7.90 13.69
C PHE A 411 24.13 -6.66 14.43
N ASP A 412 23.46 -5.55 14.19
CA ASP A 412 23.58 -4.34 14.96
C ASP A 412 22.44 -4.27 15.98
N VAL A 413 22.72 -3.73 17.17
CA VAL A 413 21.70 -3.44 18.18
C VAL A 413 21.52 -1.93 18.25
N VAL A 414 20.39 -1.44 17.76
CA VAL A 414 20.09 -0.01 17.63
C VAL A 414 19.15 0.44 18.75
N THR A 415 19.62 1.35 19.61
CA THR A 415 18.85 1.83 20.78
C THR A 415 18.10 3.14 20.52
N SER A 416 18.46 3.87 19.47
CA SER A 416 17.68 5.01 18.96
C SER A 416 18.08 5.34 17.52
N GLY A 417 17.25 6.03 16.75
CA GLY A 417 17.49 6.42 15.36
C GLY A 417 16.20 6.83 14.65
N LYS A 418 16.21 6.87 13.32
CA LYS A 418 15.02 7.12 12.49
C LYS A 418 13.90 6.12 12.79
N HIS A 419 14.28 4.86 13.04
CA HIS A 419 13.34 3.75 13.23
C HIS A 419 13.13 3.31 14.69
N ASN A 420 13.75 4.02 15.64
CA ASN A 420 13.60 3.76 17.07
C ASN A 420 13.66 5.09 17.83
N ASP A 421 12.58 5.47 18.49
CA ASP A 421 12.48 6.76 19.20
C ASP A 421 13.18 6.77 20.57
N GLY A 422 13.84 5.65 20.95
CA GLY A 422 14.61 5.53 22.17
C GLY A 422 13.77 5.42 23.44
N LYS A 423 12.47 5.15 23.31
CA LYS A 423 11.55 4.95 24.44
C LYS A 423 11.46 3.48 24.83
N ASP A 424 10.83 3.23 25.98
CA ASP A 424 10.51 1.90 26.52
C ASP A 424 11.72 0.96 26.73
N ASN A 425 12.93 1.52 26.70
CA ASN A 425 14.21 0.79 26.65
C ASN A 425 14.23 -0.26 25.52
N GLY A 426 13.53 0.03 24.42
CA GLY A 426 13.46 -0.84 23.26
C GLY A 426 14.70 -0.68 22.37
N ALA A 427 15.21 -1.81 21.89
CA ALA A 427 16.25 -1.87 20.87
C ALA A 427 15.73 -2.62 19.64
N LEU A 428 16.21 -2.21 18.46
CA LEU A 428 16.07 -2.98 17.24
C LEU A 428 17.26 -3.92 17.09
N VAL A 429 16.99 -5.16 16.71
CA VAL A 429 18.02 -6.09 16.23
C VAL A 429 18.02 -6.02 14.71
N VAL A 430 19.08 -5.46 14.13
CA VAL A 430 19.17 -5.13 12.70
C VAL A 430 20.19 -6.05 12.05
N SER A 431 19.83 -6.76 10.99
CA SER A 431 20.78 -7.53 10.19
C SER A 431 21.78 -6.59 9.54
N SER A 432 23.07 -6.75 9.83
CA SER A 432 24.14 -5.94 9.22
C SER A 432 24.33 -6.26 7.73
N LEU A 433 23.79 -7.41 7.26
CA LEU A 433 23.81 -7.82 5.85
C LEU A 433 22.75 -7.08 5.03
N THR A 434 21.50 -7.07 5.51
CA THR A 434 20.35 -6.55 4.74
C THR A 434 19.92 -5.15 5.17
N ASN A 435 20.30 -4.70 6.38
CA ASN A 435 19.76 -3.55 7.12
C ASN A 435 18.29 -3.69 7.55
N GLY A 436 17.69 -4.87 7.42
CA GLY A 436 16.35 -5.13 7.94
C GLY A 436 16.36 -5.45 9.44
N CYS A 437 15.22 -5.18 10.08
CA CYS A 437 15.00 -5.42 11.50
C CYS A 437 14.35 -6.78 11.73
N VAL A 438 14.77 -7.47 12.79
CA VAL A 438 14.01 -8.63 13.29
C VAL A 438 12.64 -8.14 13.75
N SER A 439 11.59 -8.78 13.26
CA SER A 439 10.20 -8.41 13.44
C SER A 439 9.40 -9.63 13.87
N THR A 440 8.51 -9.43 14.84
CA THR A 440 7.57 -10.46 15.27
C THR A 440 6.16 -10.19 14.73
N ASP A 441 5.51 -11.22 14.19
CA ASP A 441 4.12 -11.15 13.71
C ASP A 441 3.38 -12.43 14.10
N GLY A 442 2.71 -12.38 15.25
CA GLY A 442 1.98 -13.54 15.80
C GLY A 442 0.77 -13.97 14.99
N ARG A 443 0.37 -13.22 13.96
CA ARG A 443 -0.71 -13.61 13.02
C ARG A 443 -0.22 -14.57 11.94
N ARG A 444 1.10 -14.76 11.81
CA ARG A 444 1.70 -15.66 10.82
C ARG A 444 1.59 -17.11 11.25
N ALA A 445 1.67 -18.01 10.27
CA ALA A 445 1.74 -19.44 10.54
C ALA A 445 2.96 -19.78 11.42
N ALA A 446 2.84 -20.87 12.19
CA ALA A 446 3.95 -21.38 12.97
C ALA A 446 5.18 -21.63 12.08
N GLY A 447 6.36 -21.22 12.56
CA GLY A 447 7.61 -21.24 11.77
C GLY A 447 7.90 -19.95 10.99
N ASP A 448 6.98 -18.97 11.02
CA ASP A 448 7.04 -17.74 10.23
C ASP A 448 6.73 -16.46 11.02
N THR A 449 6.71 -16.59 12.35
CA THR A 449 6.36 -15.51 13.28
C THR A 449 7.53 -14.59 13.62
N VAL A 450 8.76 -14.95 13.24
CA VAL A 450 9.97 -14.13 13.43
C VAL A 450 10.72 -14.01 12.11
N THR A 451 10.78 -12.80 11.57
CA THR A 451 11.36 -12.54 10.24
C THR A 451 12.18 -11.26 10.22
N ILE A 452 13.07 -11.10 9.24
CA ILE A 452 13.61 -9.80 8.86
C ILE A 452 12.55 -9.06 8.05
N PHE A 453 12.30 -7.83 8.46
CA PHE A 453 11.38 -6.91 7.80
C PHE A 453 12.00 -5.52 7.75
N SER A 454 11.46 -4.65 6.90
CA SER A 454 11.81 -3.23 6.87
C SER A 454 11.70 -2.63 8.28
N CYS A 455 12.75 -1.91 8.71
CA CYS A 455 12.75 -1.26 10.01
C CYS A 455 11.62 -0.22 10.11
N GLY A 456 10.95 -0.18 11.26
CA GLY A 456 9.75 0.62 11.50
C GLY A 456 8.43 -0.03 11.06
N GLY A 457 8.42 -1.32 10.76
CA GLY A 457 7.20 -2.13 10.58
C GLY A 457 6.44 -1.90 9.27
N ARG A 458 6.91 -1.02 8.38
CA ARG A 458 6.27 -0.76 7.07
C ARG A 458 7.13 -1.31 5.93
N ALA A 459 6.52 -2.06 5.02
CA ALA A 459 7.20 -2.87 4.01
C ALA A 459 8.05 -2.10 2.97
N ALA A 460 8.03 -0.77 2.97
CA ALA A 460 8.85 0.06 2.09
C ALA A 460 9.87 0.91 2.89
N GLY A 461 10.10 0.63 4.18
CA GLY A 461 11.15 1.30 4.97
C GLY A 461 10.81 2.73 5.39
N GLU A 462 9.56 3.15 5.22
CA GLU A 462 9.05 4.47 5.59
C GLU A 462 8.52 4.54 7.02
N GLY A 463 8.43 3.40 7.69
CA GLY A 463 7.98 3.30 9.08
C GLY A 463 8.88 4.07 10.04
N ARG A 464 8.34 4.47 11.19
CA ARG A 464 9.13 5.08 12.29
C ARG A 464 9.48 4.01 13.31
N THR A 465 8.89 4.07 14.50
CA THR A 465 9.04 3.06 15.54
C THR A 465 7.92 2.04 15.44
N ASP A 466 8.25 0.74 15.45
CA ASP A 466 7.29 -0.35 15.52
C ASP A 466 7.54 -1.22 16.75
N ALA A 467 6.55 -1.32 17.63
CA ALA A 467 6.70 -2.06 18.90
C ALA A 467 6.86 -3.59 18.68
N GLY A 468 6.46 -4.13 17.53
CA GLY A 468 6.65 -5.53 17.16
C GLY A 468 8.08 -5.87 16.72
N GLN A 469 8.93 -4.86 16.53
CA GLN A 469 10.36 -4.98 16.22
C GLN A 469 11.26 -4.64 17.42
N LEU A 470 10.70 -4.05 18.48
CA LEU A 470 11.47 -3.67 19.66
C LEU A 470 11.59 -4.84 20.64
N VAL A 471 12.80 -5.03 21.17
CA VAL A 471 13.11 -5.95 22.26
C VAL A 471 13.88 -5.20 23.35
N ARG A 472 13.67 -5.56 24.62
CA ARG A 472 14.41 -4.97 25.74
C ARG A 472 15.72 -5.72 25.92
N ILE A 473 16.84 -5.08 25.59
CA ILE A 473 18.18 -5.65 25.69
C ILE A 473 18.96 -4.92 26.80
N PHE A 474 19.43 -5.67 27.79
CA PHE A 474 20.25 -5.16 28.89
C PHE A 474 21.55 -5.95 28.95
N GLY A 475 22.68 -5.29 28.72
CA GLY A 475 23.99 -5.95 28.70
C GLY A 475 24.17 -6.88 27.49
N ASP A 476 24.96 -7.93 27.68
CA ASP A 476 25.32 -8.94 26.68
C ASP A 476 24.40 -10.18 26.73
N SER A 477 23.52 -10.30 27.71
CA SER A 477 22.59 -11.41 27.85
C SER A 477 21.18 -10.89 28.09
N PHE A 478 20.19 -11.33 27.30
CA PHE A 478 18.85 -10.77 27.35
C PHE A 478 17.76 -11.82 27.09
N LEU A 479 16.62 -11.65 27.76
CA LEU A 479 15.38 -12.34 27.42
C LEU A 479 14.79 -11.72 26.16
N TRP A 480 14.56 -12.51 25.12
CA TRP A 480 13.99 -11.99 23.89
C TRP A 480 12.45 -11.97 23.95
N SER A 481 11.90 -11.00 24.67
CA SER A 481 10.47 -10.69 24.67
C SER A 481 10.19 -9.40 23.86
N PRO A 482 9.33 -9.45 22.83
CA PRO A 482 8.92 -8.26 22.08
C PRO A 482 8.18 -7.26 22.96
N VAL A 483 8.43 -5.96 22.76
CA VAL A 483 7.82 -4.88 23.56
C VAL A 483 6.30 -4.85 23.41
N ASN A 484 5.77 -5.18 22.22
CA ASN A 484 4.32 -5.23 21.98
C ASN A 484 3.59 -6.41 22.64
N ASN A 485 4.30 -7.43 23.11
CA ASN A 485 3.68 -8.60 23.74
C ASN A 485 4.62 -9.27 24.76
N ALA A 486 4.58 -8.78 25.99
CA ALA A 486 5.38 -9.30 27.09
C ALA A 486 5.05 -10.75 27.50
N ALA A 487 3.92 -11.31 27.06
CA ALA A 487 3.58 -12.72 27.29
C ALA A 487 4.21 -13.67 26.26
N SER A 488 4.79 -13.11 25.19
CA SER A 488 5.43 -13.86 24.12
C SER A 488 6.95 -13.70 24.15
N CYS A 489 7.65 -14.78 23.85
CA CYS A 489 9.10 -14.86 23.76
C CYS A 489 9.52 -15.40 22.39
N VAL A 490 10.66 -14.95 21.89
CA VAL A 490 11.29 -15.47 20.69
C VAL A 490 12.16 -16.67 21.09
N VAL A 491 11.89 -17.84 20.54
CA VAL A 491 12.55 -19.10 20.89
C VAL A 491 13.04 -19.84 19.65
N PRO A 492 14.06 -20.71 19.78
CA PRO A 492 14.37 -21.70 18.76
C PRO A 492 13.16 -22.59 18.48
N GLY A 493 12.71 -22.62 17.22
CA GLY A 493 11.67 -23.53 16.75
C GLY A 493 12.25 -24.81 16.13
N ASP A 494 11.37 -25.80 15.93
CA ASP A 494 11.76 -27.16 15.50
C ASP A 494 12.35 -27.24 14.09
N GLN A 495 12.20 -26.18 13.28
CA GLN A 495 12.68 -26.12 11.90
C GLN A 495 14.02 -25.37 11.75
N GLY A 496 14.77 -25.17 12.85
CA GLY A 496 16.03 -24.42 12.82
C GLY A 496 15.82 -22.93 12.51
N ARG A 497 14.65 -22.40 12.88
CA ARG A 497 14.26 -20.99 12.71
C ARG A 497 13.73 -20.45 14.03
N LEU A 498 13.82 -19.15 14.22
CA LEU A 498 13.18 -18.49 15.35
C LEU A 498 11.66 -18.44 15.16
N VAL A 499 10.94 -18.60 16.27
CA VAL A 499 9.48 -18.48 16.35
C VAL A 499 9.09 -17.75 17.62
N THR A 500 7.87 -17.21 17.66
CA THR A 500 7.24 -16.73 18.89
C THR A 500 6.51 -17.87 19.61
N ALA A 501 6.70 -17.98 20.92
CA ALA A 501 5.95 -18.88 21.80
C ALA A 501 5.59 -18.16 23.12
N ALA A 502 4.74 -18.77 23.95
CA ALA A 502 4.50 -18.26 25.29
C ALA A 502 5.80 -18.31 26.11
N CYS A 503 6.09 -17.24 26.87
CA CYS A 503 7.25 -17.20 27.74
C CYS A 503 7.14 -18.25 28.86
N LYS A 504 8.18 -19.07 29.01
CA LYS A 504 8.35 -20.09 30.05
C LYS A 504 8.99 -19.51 31.30
N GLY A 505 9.77 -18.44 31.16
CA GLY A 505 10.50 -17.84 32.29
C GLY A 505 11.70 -18.68 32.74
N ASP A 506 12.24 -19.49 31.83
CA ASP A 506 13.46 -20.28 32.02
C ASP A 506 14.58 -19.78 31.09
N ASN A 507 15.74 -20.44 31.10
CA ASN A 507 16.89 -20.04 30.28
C ASN A 507 16.73 -20.38 28.78
N SER A 508 15.65 -21.04 28.35
CA SER A 508 15.42 -21.40 26.94
C SER A 508 15.04 -20.21 26.05
N GLU A 509 14.93 -19.02 26.63
CA GLU A 509 14.52 -17.77 25.99
C GLU A 509 15.60 -16.68 26.08
N THR A 510 16.75 -17.01 26.69
CA THR A 510 17.84 -16.08 26.93
C THR A 510 18.89 -16.18 25.83
N TYR A 511 19.17 -15.05 25.19
CA TYR A 511 20.14 -14.91 24.11
C TYR A 511 21.36 -14.16 24.59
N THR A 512 22.51 -14.44 23.98
CA THR A 512 23.78 -13.79 24.29
C THR A 512 24.31 -13.06 23.07
N ILE A 513 24.69 -11.80 23.22
CA ILE A 513 25.39 -11.00 22.23
C ILE A 513 26.88 -11.33 22.32
N ILE A 514 27.47 -11.71 21.19
CA ILE A 514 28.88 -11.99 21.03
C ILE A 514 29.45 -10.89 20.13
N ALA A 515 30.10 -9.91 20.75
CA ALA A 515 30.66 -8.74 20.09
C ALA A 515 32.11 -8.92 19.66
#